data_AF-A0A526Z617-F1
#
_entry.id   AF-A0A526Z617-F1
#
_cell.length_a   1.000
_cell.length_b   1.000
_cell.length_c   1.000
_cell.angle_alpha   90.00
_cell.angle_beta   90.00
_cell.angle_gamma   90.00
#
_symmetry.space_group_name_H-M   'P 1'
#
loop_
_entity.id
_entity.type
_entity.pdbx_description
1 polymer ?
#
loop_
_entity_poly.entity_id
_entity_poly.type
_entity_poly.pdbx_seq_one_letter_code
_entity_poly.pdbx_strand_id
1 'polypeptide(L)'
;GKNYLSLGSGIVSGCYSHGITTSDAFRTLVSPTGSGFMLETVLRSGMQLVDWIVRTTGSPSAAALEKAAVVLEGIAFEQAIASEAMETQAAETQAAETQAAETQPGGKPAAMIAAGGGTNCALLMRIMASVLERPLSVSPVHEAAALGAAMLAASAIGWFASPETAAEAMAAPPTRHVHPVDGLVSGYRARKAIYRDLYQATRETHVRLEALSKV
;
A
#
# COMPACT_ATOMS: atom_id res chain seq x y z
N GLY A 1 1.18 13.29 -6.36
CA GLY A 1 0.96 13.19 -4.90
C GLY A 1 1.91 12.18 -4.27
N LYS A 2 1.96 12.07 -2.95
CA LYS A 2 2.71 11.01 -2.24
C LYS A 2 1.83 9.77 -2.12
N ASN A 3 2.40 8.60 -2.36
CA ASN A 3 1.70 7.34 -2.17
C ASN A 3 1.76 6.96 -0.68
N TYR A 4 0.74 6.26 -0.18
CA TYR A 4 0.66 5.85 1.22
C TYR A 4 0.51 4.35 1.37
N LEU A 5 0.90 3.86 2.55
CA LEU A 5 0.81 2.47 2.98
C LEU A 5 0.33 2.43 4.43
N SER A 6 -0.86 1.92 4.67
CA SER A 6 -1.41 1.67 5.99
C SER A 6 -1.24 0.19 6.34
N LEU A 7 -0.54 -0.08 7.43
CA LEU A 7 -0.21 -1.41 7.94
C LEU A 7 -1.01 -1.70 9.23
N GLY A 8 -2.32 -1.90 9.08
CA GLY A 8 -3.24 -2.24 10.17
C GLY A 8 -3.63 -3.71 10.17
N SER A 9 -4.83 -3.98 10.72
CA SER A 9 -5.46 -5.32 10.65
C SER A 9 -5.51 -5.85 9.22
N GLY A 10 -5.99 -5.01 8.30
CA GLY A 10 -5.75 -5.12 6.86
C GLY A 10 -4.61 -4.19 6.44
N ILE A 11 -4.07 -4.44 5.25
CA ILE A 11 -3.04 -3.60 4.64
C ILE A 11 -3.64 -2.88 3.45
N VAL A 12 -3.36 -1.59 3.36
CA VAL A 12 -3.95 -0.71 2.36
C VAL A 12 -2.84 0.14 1.77
N SER A 13 -2.77 0.23 0.45
CA SER A 13 -1.92 1.22 -0.22
C SER A 13 -2.73 1.98 -1.26
N GLY A 14 -2.33 3.22 -1.53
CA GLY A 14 -3.02 4.03 -2.52
C GLY A 14 -2.21 5.19 -3.05
N CYS A 15 -2.70 5.73 -4.16
CA CYS A 15 -2.16 6.90 -4.83
C CYS A 15 -3.30 7.80 -5.36
N TYR A 16 -2.96 9.04 -5.64
CA TYR A 16 -3.87 10.00 -6.27
C TYR A 16 -3.85 9.87 -7.78
N SER A 17 -5.01 10.01 -8.42
CA SER A 17 -5.19 10.09 -9.88
C SER A 17 -6.10 11.28 -10.21
N HIS A 18 -5.85 11.94 -11.36
CA HIS A 18 -6.67 13.06 -11.80
C HIS A 18 -7.98 12.57 -12.46
N GLY A 19 -7.92 11.43 -13.15
CA GLY A 19 -9.04 10.84 -13.85
C GLY A 19 -9.62 9.61 -13.15
N ILE A 20 -10.82 9.22 -13.56
CA ILE A 20 -11.40 7.95 -13.14
C ILE A 20 -10.74 6.80 -13.90
N THR A 21 -10.33 5.76 -13.18
CA THR A 21 -9.88 4.49 -13.75
C THR A 21 -10.53 3.33 -13.00
N THR A 22 -10.54 2.13 -13.57
CA THR A 22 -11.07 0.92 -12.95
C THR A 22 -10.13 -0.24 -13.22
N SER A 23 -9.93 -1.10 -12.22
CA SER A 23 -9.08 -2.29 -12.34
C SER A 23 -9.55 -3.38 -11.39
N ASP A 24 -9.21 -4.63 -11.68
CA ASP A 24 -9.37 -5.73 -10.72
C ASP A 24 -8.35 -5.65 -9.57
N ALA A 25 -7.26 -4.88 -9.73
CA ALA A 25 -6.17 -4.79 -8.75
C ALA A 25 -6.42 -3.75 -7.62
N PHE A 26 -7.31 -2.79 -7.85
CA PHE A 26 -7.58 -1.69 -6.94
C PHE A 26 -8.99 -1.15 -7.13
N ARG A 27 -9.52 -0.46 -6.12
CA ARG A 27 -10.76 0.31 -6.24
C ARG A 27 -10.45 1.78 -6.47
N THR A 28 -11.41 2.50 -7.03
CA THR A 28 -11.33 3.94 -7.24
C THR A 28 -12.34 4.64 -6.34
N LEU A 29 -11.84 5.60 -5.57
CA LEU A 29 -12.61 6.40 -4.60
C LEU A 29 -12.57 7.87 -5.01
N VAL A 30 -13.57 8.63 -4.59
CA VAL A 30 -13.53 10.10 -4.73
C VAL A 30 -12.47 10.65 -3.78
N SER A 31 -11.64 11.57 -4.27
CA SER A 31 -10.66 12.25 -3.43
C SER A 31 -11.36 13.17 -2.41
N PRO A 32 -10.93 13.16 -1.13
CA PRO A 32 -11.50 14.04 -0.11
C PRO A 32 -11.10 15.51 -0.30
N THR A 33 -10.20 15.80 -1.25
CA THR A 33 -9.77 17.15 -1.64
C THR A 33 -10.81 17.90 -2.49
N GLY A 34 -11.87 17.21 -2.95
CA GLY A 34 -12.87 17.77 -3.85
C GLY A 34 -12.45 17.79 -5.32
N SER A 35 -11.27 17.26 -5.66
CA SER A 35 -10.79 17.10 -7.04
C SER A 35 -10.06 15.78 -7.22
N GLY A 36 -10.24 15.14 -8.37
CA GLY A 36 -9.62 13.85 -8.70
C GLY A 36 -10.12 12.67 -7.87
N PHE A 37 -9.31 11.61 -7.88
CA PHE A 37 -9.66 10.29 -7.36
C PHE A 37 -8.50 9.69 -6.56
N MET A 38 -8.84 8.76 -5.67
CA MET A 38 -7.89 7.95 -4.92
C MET A 38 -7.99 6.50 -5.39
N LEU A 39 -6.90 5.97 -5.90
CA LEU A 39 -6.77 4.56 -6.23
C LEU A 39 -6.27 3.83 -4.99
N GLU A 40 -6.93 2.75 -4.61
CA GLU A 40 -6.64 2.07 -3.35
C GLU A 40 -6.78 0.55 -3.47
N THR A 41 -5.76 -0.18 -3.02
CA THR A 41 -5.85 -1.63 -2.83
C THR A 41 -6.07 -1.97 -1.36
N VAL A 42 -6.77 -3.08 -1.08
CA VAL A 42 -6.96 -3.59 0.29
C VAL A 42 -6.65 -5.07 0.33
N LEU A 43 -5.65 -5.43 1.14
CA LEU A 43 -5.45 -6.78 1.61
C LEU A 43 -6.15 -6.94 2.97
N ARG A 44 -7.30 -7.62 2.97
CA ARG A 44 -8.19 -7.71 4.15
C ARG A 44 -7.53 -8.41 5.34
N SER A 45 -6.72 -9.43 5.10
CA SER A 45 -6.02 -10.22 6.12
C SER A 45 -4.52 -9.91 6.10
N GLY A 46 -4.17 -8.69 6.47
CA GLY A 46 -2.77 -8.23 6.51
C GLY A 46 -2.07 -8.70 7.78
N MET A 47 -1.95 -7.82 8.77
CA MET A 47 -1.29 -8.18 10.03
C MET A 47 -2.07 -9.21 10.85
N GLN A 48 -3.40 -9.32 10.65
CA GLN A 48 -4.19 -10.39 11.28
C GLN A 48 -3.77 -11.79 10.83
N LEU A 49 -3.37 -11.96 9.55
CA LEU A 49 -2.88 -13.25 9.06
C LEU A 49 -1.57 -13.63 9.75
N VAL A 50 -0.65 -12.68 9.87
CA VAL A 50 0.63 -12.86 10.55
C VAL A 50 0.40 -13.28 12.01
N ASP A 51 -0.46 -12.55 12.71
CA ASP A 51 -0.83 -12.81 14.10
C ASP A 51 -1.50 -14.18 14.29
N TRP A 52 -2.39 -14.57 13.37
CA TRP A 52 -2.99 -15.91 13.36
C TRP A 52 -1.94 -17.03 13.17
N ILE A 53 -0.97 -16.86 12.27
CA ILE A 53 0.09 -17.85 12.05
C ILE A 53 0.95 -18.02 13.31
N VAL A 54 1.33 -16.93 13.96
CA VAL A 54 2.12 -16.96 15.20
C VAL A 54 1.40 -17.75 16.27
N ARG A 55 0.11 -17.44 16.51
CA ARG A 55 -0.72 -18.17 17.48
C ARG A 55 -0.85 -19.65 17.14
N THR A 56 -1.11 -19.97 15.88
CA THR A 56 -1.39 -21.36 15.44
C THR A 56 -0.14 -22.24 15.52
N THR A 57 1.03 -21.65 15.26
CA THR A 57 2.32 -22.37 15.27
C THR A 57 2.98 -22.43 16.65
N GLY A 58 2.46 -21.73 17.66
CA GLY A 58 3.07 -21.61 18.98
C GLY A 58 4.39 -20.82 18.99
N SER A 59 4.66 -20.05 17.92
CA SER A 59 5.88 -19.27 17.82
C SER A 59 5.87 -18.09 18.79
N PRO A 60 7.00 -17.73 19.42
CA PRO A 60 7.04 -16.62 20.37
C PRO A 60 6.84 -15.25 19.71
N SER A 61 7.07 -15.12 18.40
CA SER A 61 6.78 -13.91 17.63
C SER A 61 6.77 -14.18 16.12
N ALA A 62 6.23 -13.24 15.34
CA ALA A 62 6.32 -13.27 13.88
C ALA A 62 7.78 -13.23 13.38
N ALA A 63 8.66 -12.52 14.08
CA ALA A 63 10.07 -12.40 13.70
C ALA A 63 10.84 -13.72 13.89
N ALA A 64 10.37 -14.62 14.76
CA ALA A 64 11.01 -15.89 15.04
C ALA A 64 10.62 -17.02 14.06
N LEU A 65 9.67 -16.77 13.16
CA LEU A 65 9.12 -17.80 12.27
C LEU A 65 9.60 -17.59 10.82
N GLU A 66 10.37 -18.52 10.26
CA GLU A 66 10.77 -18.49 8.85
C GLU A 66 9.55 -18.48 7.90
N LYS A 67 8.50 -19.23 8.25
CA LYS A 67 7.22 -19.21 7.51
C LYS A 67 6.54 -17.84 7.53
N ALA A 68 6.75 -17.04 8.57
CA ALA A 68 6.23 -15.68 8.60
C ALA A 68 7.01 -14.79 7.62
N ALA A 69 8.31 -15.00 7.41
CA ALA A 69 9.05 -14.27 6.39
C ALA A 69 8.42 -14.46 4.99
N VAL A 70 8.08 -15.69 4.60
CA VAL A 70 7.40 -15.97 3.33
C VAL A 70 6.04 -15.27 3.24
N VAL A 71 5.27 -15.24 4.34
CA VAL A 71 3.98 -14.54 4.40
C VAL A 71 4.15 -13.02 4.28
N LEU A 72 5.14 -12.44 4.97
CA LEU A 72 5.47 -11.03 4.86
C LEU A 72 5.96 -10.65 3.45
N GLU A 73 6.72 -11.54 2.80
CA GLU A 73 7.10 -11.39 1.39
C GLU A 73 5.87 -11.40 0.47
N GLY A 74 4.95 -12.35 0.65
CA GLY A 74 3.69 -12.41 -0.10
C GLY A 74 2.85 -11.14 0.04
N ILE A 75 2.67 -10.67 1.27
CA ILE A 75 2.01 -9.38 1.56
C ILE A 75 2.69 -8.23 0.78
N ALA A 76 4.02 -8.16 0.83
CA ALA A 76 4.76 -7.10 0.14
C ALA A 76 4.64 -7.20 -1.39
N PHE A 77 4.63 -8.43 -1.95
CA PHE A 77 4.44 -8.63 -3.38
C PHE A 77 3.06 -8.16 -3.86
N GLU A 78 2.00 -8.49 -3.11
CA GLU A 78 0.65 -7.99 -3.42
C GLU A 78 0.61 -6.46 -3.43
N GLN A 79 1.18 -5.82 -2.41
CA GLN A 79 1.23 -4.36 -2.34
C GLN A 79 2.04 -3.76 -3.49
N ALA A 80 3.15 -4.38 -3.90
CA ALA A 80 3.95 -3.90 -5.02
C ALA A 80 3.22 -4.04 -6.36
N ILE A 81 2.60 -5.20 -6.63
CA ILE A 81 1.85 -5.43 -7.87
C ILE A 81 0.70 -4.43 -7.98
N ALA A 82 -0.07 -4.24 -6.91
CA ALA A 82 -1.16 -3.29 -6.91
C ALA A 82 -0.68 -1.83 -7.04
N SER A 83 0.42 -1.46 -6.36
CA SER A 83 0.97 -0.10 -6.45
C SER A 83 1.49 0.22 -7.85
N GLU A 84 2.16 -0.73 -8.51
CA GLU A 84 2.59 -0.59 -9.91
C GLU A 84 1.40 -0.39 -10.85
N ALA A 85 0.31 -1.15 -10.68
CA ALA A 85 -0.89 -1.02 -11.48
C ALA A 85 -1.56 0.35 -11.28
N MET A 86 -1.70 0.80 -10.04
CA MET A 86 -2.27 2.11 -9.72
C MET A 86 -1.43 3.25 -10.28
N GLU A 87 -0.10 3.19 -10.15
CA GLU A 87 0.81 4.23 -10.66
C GLU A 87 0.79 4.31 -12.20
N THR A 88 0.74 3.16 -12.86
CA THR A 88 0.61 3.09 -14.33
C THR A 88 -0.67 3.77 -14.79
N GLN A 89 -1.80 3.41 -14.16
CA GLN A 89 -3.10 3.99 -14.49
C GLN A 89 -3.20 5.48 -14.14
N ALA A 90 -2.66 5.90 -13.01
CA ALA A 90 -2.60 7.31 -12.63
C ALA A 90 -1.77 8.14 -13.64
N ALA A 91 -0.64 7.60 -14.10
CA ALA A 91 0.18 8.26 -15.12
C ALA A 91 -0.55 8.38 -16.47
N GLU A 92 -1.26 7.33 -16.90
CA GLU A 92 -2.08 7.33 -18.12
C GLU A 92 -3.18 8.41 -18.07
N THR A 93 -3.91 8.50 -16.95
CA THR A 93 -4.96 9.53 -16.77
C THR A 93 -4.39 10.94 -16.86
N GLN A 94 -3.21 11.18 -16.26
CA GLN A 94 -2.56 12.49 -16.30
C GLN A 94 -2.06 12.83 -17.71
N ALA A 95 -1.49 11.86 -18.43
CA ALA A 95 -1.03 12.07 -19.81
C ALA A 95 -2.20 12.44 -20.75
N ALA A 96 -3.34 11.77 -20.61
CA ALA A 96 -4.54 12.02 -21.41
C ALA A 96 -5.10 13.43 -21.22
N GLU A 97 -5.07 13.97 -20.00
CA GLU A 97 -5.54 15.33 -19.70
C GLU A 97 -4.59 16.42 -20.21
N THR A 98 -3.27 16.19 -20.18
CA THR A 98 -2.27 17.25 -20.41
C THR A 98 -1.82 17.38 -21.86
N GLN A 99 -2.25 16.49 -22.78
CA GLN A 99 -1.70 16.35 -24.16
C GLN A 99 -0.16 16.34 -24.20
N ALA A 100 0.48 15.97 -23.08
CA ALA A 100 1.91 16.00 -22.92
C ALA A 100 2.50 14.66 -23.37
N ALA A 101 3.64 14.71 -24.06
CA ALA A 101 4.40 13.52 -24.43
C ALA A 101 4.70 12.66 -23.18
N GLU A 102 4.54 11.35 -23.34
CA GLU A 102 4.80 10.31 -22.35
C GLU A 102 6.02 10.65 -21.50
N THR A 103 5.81 10.90 -20.20
CA THR A 103 6.92 11.06 -19.27
C THR A 103 7.57 9.68 -19.13
N GLN A 104 8.88 9.60 -19.40
CA GLN A 104 9.60 8.32 -19.36
C GLN A 104 9.34 7.57 -18.04
N PRO A 105 8.92 6.29 -18.10
CA PRO A 105 8.84 5.44 -16.92
C PRO A 105 10.26 5.05 -16.50
N GLY A 106 10.91 5.87 -15.67
CA GLY A 106 12.29 5.62 -15.26
C GLY A 106 12.75 6.34 -13.99
N GLY A 107 11.96 7.26 -13.45
CA GLY A 107 12.24 7.86 -12.15
C GLY A 107 12.02 6.85 -11.03
N LYS A 108 12.97 6.74 -10.08
CA LYS A 108 12.73 5.98 -8.84
C LYS A 108 11.46 6.54 -8.18
N PRO A 109 10.50 5.69 -7.81
CA PRO A 109 9.27 6.17 -7.20
C PRO A 109 9.56 6.97 -5.93
N ALA A 110 8.78 8.04 -5.72
CA ALA A 110 8.88 8.84 -4.50
C ALA A 110 8.64 7.99 -3.25
N ALA A 111 9.19 8.44 -2.12
CA ALA A 111 9.00 7.75 -0.84
C ALA A 111 7.50 7.59 -0.52
N MET A 112 7.14 6.42 0.00
CA MET A 112 5.78 6.14 0.47
C MET A 112 5.65 6.45 1.96
N ILE A 113 4.55 7.09 2.35
CA ILE A 113 4.25 7.31 3.77
C ILE A 113 3.66 6.03 4.35
N ALA A 114 4.32 5.45 5.35
CA ALA A 114 3.89 4.25 6.05
C ALA A 114 3.28 4.60 7.42
N ALA A 115 2.11 4.07 7.74
CA ALA A 115 1.44 4.28 9.02
C ALA A 115 0.83 2.98 9.55
N GLY A 116 0.41 2.97 10.83
CA GLY A 116 -0.25 1.82 11.46
C GLY A 116 0.71 0.86 12.20
N GLY A 117 0.14 -0.07 12.96
CA GLY A 117 0.86 -0.93 13.90
C GLY A 117 1.93 -1.82 13.26
N GLY A 118 1.75 -2.26 12.01
CA GLY A 118 2.73 -3.07 11.29
C GLY A 118 4.05 -2.34 11.01
N THR A 119 4.09 -1.01 11.12
CA THR A 119 5.34 -0.24 11.03
C THR A 119 6.32 -0.60 12.16
N ASN A 120 5.84 -1.12 13.29
CA ASN A 120 6.69 -1.59 14.39
C ASN A 120 7.45 -2.88 14.06
N CYS A 121 7.05 -3.62 13.03
CA CYS A 121 7.76 -4.80 12.57
C CYS A 121 8.93 -4.39 11.65
N ALA A 122 10.14 -4.33 12.20
CA ALA A 122 11.34 -3.95 11.45
C ALA A 122 11.60 -4.84 10.23
N LEU A 123 11.35 -6.15 10.35
CA LEU A 123 11.49 -7.10 9.24
C LEU A 123 10.51 -6.78 8.09
N LEU A 124 9.22 -6.60 8.41
CA LEU A 124 8.21 -6.24 7.42
C LEU A 124 8.57 -4.94 6.70
N MET A 125 8.97 -3.90 7.44
CA MET A 125 9.34 -2.62 6.85
C MET A 125 10.54 -2.75 5.89
N ARG A 126 11.53 -3.59 6.23
CA ARG A 126 12.69 -3.85 5.38
C ARG A 126 12.34 -4.63 4.12
N ILE A 127 11.49 -5.65 4.23
CA ILE A 127 10.95 -6.41 3.09
C ILE A 127 10.17 -5.47 2.19
N MET A 128 9.22 -4.73 2.76
CA MET A 128 8.32 -3.83 2.04
C MET A 128 9.08 -2.75 1.27
N ALA A 129 10.05 -2.06 1.90
CA ALA A 129 10.88 -1.06 1.21
C ALA A 129 11.68 -1.68 0.05
N SER A 130 12.20 -2.90 0.24
CA SER A 130 12.99 -3.59 -0.79
C SER A 130 12.13 -4.12 -1.95
N VAL A 131 10.92 -4.60 -1.66
CA VAL A 131 9.97 -5.14 -2.66
C VAL A 131 9.28 -4.03 -3.45
N LEU A 132 8.94 -2.91 -2.80
CA LEU A 132 8.41 -1.70 -3.45
C LEU A 132 9.49 -0.86 -4.14
N GLU A 133 10.76 -1.21 -3.91
CA GLU A 133 11.94 -0.56 -4.48
C GLU A 133 12.00 0.95 -4.24
N ARG A 134 11.50 1.39 -3.08
CA ARG A 134 11.45 2.81 -2.70
C ARG A 134 11.55 3.00 -1.18
N PRO A 135 12.00 4.17 -0.71
CA PRO A 135 12.02 4.48 0.72
C PRO A 135 10.61 4.52 1.32
N LEU A 136 10.51 4.12 2.59
CA LEU A 136 9.30 4.27 3.41
C LEU A 136 9.54 5.32 4.49
N SER A 137 8.68 6.33 4.53
CA SER A 137 8.63 7.37 5.55
C SER A 137 7.58 7.02 6.60
N VAL A 138 8.01 6.65 7.80
CA VAL A 138 7.09 6.23 8.86
C VAL A 138 6.46 7.45 9.53
N SER A 139 5.14 7.52 9.45
CA SER A 139 4.34 8.52 10.16
C SER A 139 4.43 8.28 11.68
N PRO A 140 4.67 9.32 12.49
CA PRO A 140 4.57 9.20 13.95
C PRO A 140 3.12 9.16 14.45
N VAL A 141 2.14 9.41 13.58
CA VAL A 141 0.73 9.46 13.94
C VAL A 141 0.19 8.03 13.98
N HIS A 142 -0.17 7.57 15.18
CA HIS A 142 -0.77 6.25 15.37
C HIS A 142 -2.19 6.18 14.78
N GLU A 143 -2.99 7.22 14.98
CA GLU A 143 -4.39 7.29 14.53
C GLU A 143 -4.53 8.12 13.24
N ALA A 144 -3.93 7.64 12.14
CA ALA A 144 -3.90 8.35 10.86
C ALA A 144 -5.32 8.64 10.30
N ALA A 145 -6.26 7.72 10.49
CA ALA A 145 -7.65 7.90 10.05
C ALA A 145 -8.35 9.01 10.84
N ALA A 146 -8.16 9.06 12.17
CA ALA A 146 -8.73 10.11 13.00
C ALA A 146 -8.12 11.48 12.67
N LEU A 147 -6.80 11.55 12.43
CA LEU A 147 -6.15 12.77 12.00
C LEU A 147 -6.69 13.27 10.65
N GLY A 148 -6.87 12.37 9.67
CA GLY A 148 -7.46 12.72 8.38
C GLY A 148 -8.89 13.26 8.53
N ALA A 149 -9.72 12.62 9.36
CA ALA A 149 -11.06 13.13 9.66
C ALA A 149 -11.03 14.53 10.30
N ALA A 150 -10.09 14.77 11.22
CA ALA A 150 -9.91 16.08 11.84
C ALA A 150 -9.46 17.15 10.84
N MET A 151 -8.56 16.82 9.90
CA MET A 151 -8.13 17.73 8.83
C MET A 151 -9.34 18.13 7.95
N LEU A 152 -10.15 17.16 7.54
CA LEU A 152 -11.36 17.43 6.74
C LEU A 152 -12.38 18.26 7.50
N ALA A 153 -12.62 17.96 8.78
CA ALA A 153 -13.51 18.74 9.62
C ALA A 153 -13.01 20.18 9.78
N ALA A 154 -11.71 20.37 10.00
CA ALA A 154 -11.09 21.70 10.15
C ALA A 154 -11.21 22.52 8.86
N SER A 155 -11.06 21.90 7.68
CA SER A 155 -11.34 22.57 6.40
C SER A 155 -12.82 22.90 6.23
N ALA A 156 -13.73 21.99 6.59
CA ALA A 156 -15.17 22.19 6.45
C ALA A 156 -15.71 23.35 7.31
N ILE A 157 -15.13 23.58 8.49
CA ILE A 157 -15.49 24.71 9.37
C ILE A 157 -14.69 25.99 9.07
N GLY A 158 -13.86 25.99 8.02
CA GLY A 158 -13.11 27.15 7.56
C GLY A 158 -11.87 27.51 8.38
N TRP A 159 -11.39 26.62 9.26
CA TRP A 159 -10.10 26.84 9.95
C TRP A 159 -8.91 26.75 9.00
N PHE A 160 -9.05 25.93 7.96
CA PHE A 160 -8.11 25.83 6.85
C PHE A 160 -8.84 26.04 5.53
N ALA A 161 -8.19 26.66 4.55
CA ALA A 161 -8.79 26.97 3.26
C ALA A 161 -9.10 25.71 2.43
N SER A 162 -8.34 24.64 2.63
CA SER A 162 -8.50 23.37 1.93
C SER A 162 -7.95 22.19 2.75
N PRO A 163 -8.31 20.94 2.42
CA PRO A 163 -7.72 19.75 3.04
C PRO A 163 -6.19 19.68 2.92
N GLU A 164 -5.61 20.20 1.85
CA GLU A 164 -4.15 20.28 1.66
C GLU A 164 -3.51 21.20 2.68
N THR A 165 -4.06 22.41 2.87
CA THR A 165 -3.53 23.36 3.86
C THR A 165 -3.68 22.83 5.29
N ALA A 166 -4.76 22.10 5.58
CA ALA A 166 -4.91 21.38 6.85
C ALA A 166 -3.85 20.28 7.00
N ALA A 167 -3.58 19.51 5.94
CA ALA A 167 -2.57 18.47 5.94
C ALA A 167 -1.16 19.03 6.16
N GLU A 168 -0.80 20.13 5.50
CA GLU A 168 0.49 20.81 5.68
C GLU A 168 0.70 21.31 7.11
N ALA A 169 -0.35 21.84 7.74
CA ALA A 169 -0.27 22.39 9.09
C ALA A 169 -0.35 21.31 10.18
N MET A 170 -1.11 20.23 9.96
CA MET A 170 -1.45 19.26 11.00
C MET A 170 -0.65 17.95 10.89
N ALA A 171 -0.06 17.63 9.73
CA ALA A 171 0.73 16.41 9.58
C ALA A 171 2.09 16.57 10.26
N ALA A 172 2.40 15.65 11.16
CA ALA A 172 3.72 15.59 11.77
C ALA A 172 4.77 15.05 10.76
N PRO A 173 6.01 15.57 10.79
CA PRO A 173 7.06 15.07 9.92
C PRO A 173 7.38 13.59 10.24
N PRO A 174 7.76 12.78 9.23
CA PRO A 174 8.15 11.39 9.46
C PRO A 174 9.29 11.27 10.46
N THR A 175 9.21 10.32 11.38
CA THR A 175 10.22 10.11 12.44
C THR A 175 11.26 9.07 12.11
N ARG A 176 10.98 8.21 11.12
CA ARG A 176 11.89 7.14 10.70
C ARG A 176 11.78 6.90 9.20
N HIS A 177 12.93 6.69 8.56
CA HIS A 177 13.02 6.30 7.16
C HIS A 177 13.57 4.88 7.06
N VAL A 178 12.97 4.07 6.19
CA VAL A 178 13.43 2.72 5.89
C VAL A 178 13.74 2.65 4.40
N HIS A 179 14.99 2.32 4.06
CA HIS A 179 15.46 2.28 2.68
C HIS A 179 15.43 0.84 2.13
N PRO A 180 15.30 0.67 0.80
CA PRO A 180 15.51 -0.61 0.14
C PRO A 180 16.90 -1.17 0.47
N VAL A 181 17.00 -2.50 0.59
CA VAL A 181 18.28 -3.19 0.74
C VAL A 181 18.72 -3.69 -0.63
N ASP A 182 19.75 -3.07 -1.22
CA ASP A 182 20.17 -3.33 -2.60
C ASP A 182 20.41 -4.82 -2.90
N GLY A 183 21.03 -5.56 -1.97
CA GLY A 183 21.29 -6.99 -2.11
C GLY A 183 20.04 -7.89 -2.14
N LEU A 184 18.86 -7.37 -1.78
CA LEU A 184 17.60 -8.12 -1.78
C LEU A 184 16.74 -7.83 -3.01
N VAL A 185 16.93 -6.67 -3.66
CA VAL A 185 16.03 -6.16 -4.71
C VAL A 185 15.93 -7.12 -5.89
N SER A 186 17.06 -7.59 -6.43
CA SER A 186 17.06 -8.51 -7.59
C SER A 186 16.36 -9.82 -7.29
N GLY A 187 16.60 -10.40 -6.11
CA GLY A 187 15.93 -11.61 -5.65
C GLY A 187 14.43 -11.41 -5.40
N TYR A 188 14.03 -10.22 -4.96
CA TYR A 188 12.61 -9.87 -4.81
C TYR A 188 11.91 -9.63 -6.14
N ARG A 189 12.56 -9.02 -7.13
CA ARG A 189 12.02 -8.91 -8.49
C ARG A 189 11.71 -10.29 -9.09
N ALA A 190 12.67 -11.21 -9.00
CA ALA A 190 12.49 -12.58 -9.49
C ALA A 190 11.34 -13.30 -8.79
N ARG A 191 11.27 -13.22 -7.45
CA ARG A 191 10.18 -13.83 -6.66
C ARG A 191 8.83 -13.18 -6.92
N LYS A 192 8.75 -11.85 -7.05
CA LYS A 192 7.51 -11.13 -7.38
C LYS A 192 6.97 -11.56 -8.75
N ALA A 193 7.83 -11.79 -9.73
CA ALA A 193 7.42 -12.29 -11.04
C ALA A 193 6.74 -13.67 -10.93
N ILE A 194 7.34 -14.61 -10.18
CA ILE A 194 6.73 -15.91 -9.90
C ILE A 194 5.43 -15.77 -9.10
N TYR A 195 5.41 -14.87 -8.11
CA TYR A 195 4.25 -14.62 -7.27
C TYR A 195 3.04 -14.14 -8.07
N ARG A 196 3.27 -13.31 -9.11
CA ARG A 196 2.21 -12.81 -10.00
C ARG A 196 1.44 -13.93 -10.69
N ASP A 197 2.10 -15.06 -10.98
CA ASP A 197 1.47 -16.22 -11.63
C ASP A 197 0.54 -16.99 -10.68
N LEU A 198 0.72 -16.83 -9.36
CA LEU A 198 -0.02 -17.59 -8.33
C LEU A 198 -1.53 -17.37 -8.41
N TYR A 199 -1.96 -16.13 -8.63
CA TYR A 199 -3.40 -15.81 -8.73
C TYR A 199 -4.03 -16.55 -9.91
N GLN A 200 -3.45 -16.44 -11.10
CA GLN A 200 -3.99 -17.09 -12.30
C GLN A 200 -3.97 -18.61 -12.17
N ALA A 201 -2.91 -19.18 -11.60
CA ALA A 201 -2.80 -20.62 -11.39
C ALA A 201 -3.82 -21.18 -10.39
N THR A 202 -4.33 -20.37 -9.46
CA THR A 202 -5.19 -20.84 -8.36
C THR A 202 -6.63 -20.35 -8.43
N ARG A 203 -6.96 -19.37 -9.27
CA ARG A 203 -8.30 -18.76 -9.38
C ARG A 203 -9.39 -19.81 -9.64
N GLU A 204 -9.23 -20.65 -10.65
CA GLU A 204 -10.25 -21.65 -11.02
C GLU A 204 -10.46 -22.69 -9.90
N THR A 205 -9.37 -23.09 -9.24
CA THR A 205 -9.43 -24.01 -8.09
C THR A 205 -10.21 -23.40 -6.93
N HIS A 206 -9.98 -22.13 -6.60
CA HIS A 206 -10.73 -21.45 -5.54
C HIS A 206 -12.22 -21.33 -5.86
N VAL A 207 -12.58 -21.01 -7.11
CA VAL A 207 -13.99 -20.97 -7.55
C VAL A 207 -14.67 -22.33 -7.36
N ARG A 208 -13.99 -23.43 -7.73
CA ARG A 208 -14.52 -24.79 -7.55
C ARG A 208 -14.67 -25.16 -6.07
N LEU A 209 -13.75 -24.75 -5.21
CA LEU A 209 -13.84 -24.97 -3.76
C LEU A 209 -14.99 -24.16 -3.14
N GLU A 210 -15.15 -22.89 -3.52
CA GLU A 210 -16.25 -22.05 -3.03
C GLU A 210 -17.61 -22.66 -3.35
N ALA A 211 -17.77 -23.23 -4.54
CA ALA A 211 -19.01 -23.90 -4.95
C ALA A 211 -19.43 -25.05 -4.01
N LEU A 212 -18.48 -25.71 -3.34
CA LEU A 212 -18.75 -26.78 -2.37
C LEU A 212 -19.08 -26.25 -0.97
N SER A 213 -18.67 -25.03 -0.62
CA SER A 213 -18.90 -24.40 0.68
C SER A 213 -20.30 -23.80 0.87
N LYS A 214 -21.15 -23.84 -0.17
CA LYS A 214 -22.54 -23.33 -0.14
C LYS A 214 -23.57 -24.39 0.26
N VAL A 215 -23.11 -25.52 0.84
CA VAL A 215 -23.91 -26.60 1.45
C VAL A 215 -23.72 -26.56 2.96
#